data_AF-A0A1I2I1D3-F1
#
_entry.id   AF-A0A1I2I1D3-F1
#
_cell.length_a   1.000
_cell.length_b   1.000
_cell.length_c   1.000
_cell.angle_alpha   90.00
_cell.angle_beta   90.00
_cell.angle_gamma   90.00
#
_symmetry.space_group_name_H-M   'P 1'
#
loop_
_entity.id
_entity.type
_entity.pdbx_description
1 polymer ?
#
loop_
_entity_poly.entity_id
_entity_poly.type
_entity_poly.pdbx_seq_one_letter_code
_entity_poly.pdbx_strand_id
1 'polypeptide(L)'
;MFSRLDQTWQQDAYIKAPNAEEVDVFGRALALSGNGGVLVVGAQNEEGGGVGSFADPSDNTAPNSGAAYVFTHVNGAWMHRHYLKAPNSHTDCQFGAALGLTADGSTLVIAAPHETSTATGIGGNPHDMAGTGIGAVYIY
;
A
#
# COMPACT_ATOMS: atom_id res chain seq x y z
N MET A 1 -13.43 -9.76 6.45
CA MET A 1 -13.55 -9.26 7.85
C MET A 1 -14.38 -10.27 8.63
N PHE A 2 -13.83 -10.96 9.63
CA PHE A 2 -14.63 -11.95 10.36
C PHE A 2 -15.69 -11.27 11.24
N SER A 3 -16.97 -11.43 10.92
CA SER A 3 -18.05 -11.08 11.82
C SER A 3 -18.28 -12.23 12.81
N ARG A 4 -18.27 -11.93 14.11
CA ARG A 4 -18.52 -12.93 15.17
C ARG A 4 -20.02 -13.26 15.21
N LEU A 5 -20.47 -14.14 14.33
CA LEU A 5 -21.79 -14.77 14.40
C LEU A 5 -21.66 -16.05 15.23
N ASP A 6 -22.49 -16.17 16.28
CA ASP A 6 -22.64 -17.38 17.11
C ASP A 6 -21.35 -17.87 17.78
N GLN A 7 -20.49 -16.95 18.23
CA GLN A 7 -19.20 -17.25 18.87
C GLN A 7 -18.20 -18.04 18.00
N THR A 8 -18.48 -18.19 16.70
CA THR A 8 -17.59 -18.86 15.75
C THR A 8 -16.96 -17.85 14.80
N TRP A 9 -15.72 -18.12 14.40
CA TRP A 9 -15.04 -17.35 13.36
C TRP A 9 -15.48 -17.88 11.99
N GLN A 10 -16.09 -17.02 11.16
CA GLN A 10 -16.48 -17.35 9.80
C GLN A 10 -15.78 -16.43 8.79
N GLN A 11 -15.20 -17.02 7.76
CA GLN A 11 -14.53 -16.26 6.71
C GLN A 11 -15.56 -15.50 5.86
N ASP A 12 -15.48 -14.19 5.93
CA ASP A 12 -16.29 -13.26 5.14
C ASP A 12 -15.74 -13.08 3.71
N ALA A 13 -14.42 -12.94 3.57
CA ALA A 13 -13.78 -12.79 2.28
C ALA A 13 -12.36 -13.37 2.25
N TYR A 14 -11.93 -13.79 1.06
CA TYR A 14 -10.56 -14.09 0.70
C TYR A 14 -10.10 -13.03 -0.31
N ILE A 15 -9.08 -12.24 0.05
CA ILE A 15 -8.64 -11.08 -0.74
C ILE A 15 -7.21 -11.31 -1.23
N LYS A 16 -7.00 -11.09 -2.53
CA LYS A 16 -5.71 -11.10 -3.22
C LYS A 16 -5.54 -9.79 -3.99
N ALA A 17 -4.30 -9.38 -4.25
CA ALA A 17 -4.02 -8.34 -5.23
C ALA A 17 -4.61 -8.73 -6.61
N PRO A 18 -5.16 -7.77 -7.38
CA PRO A 18 -5.68 -8.04 -8.73
C PRO A 18 -4.58 -8.45 -9.73
N ASN A 19 -3.34 -8.08 -9.45
CA ASN A 19 -2.11 -8.34 -10.21
C ASN A 19 -1.13 -9.17 -9.37
N ALA A 20 -1.63 -10.16 -8.61
CA ALA A 20 -0.76 -10.92 -7.73
C ALA A 20 0.31 -11.71 -8.50
N GLU A 21 1.58 -11.39 -8.24
CA GLU A 21 2.73 -12.11 -8.79
C GLU A 21 3.56 -12.78 -7.67
N GLU A 22 4.61 -13.49 -8.07
CA GLU A 22 5.51 -14.12 -7.11
C GLU A 22 6.26 -13.06 -6.29
N VAL A 23 6.48 -13.32 -5.00
CA VAL A 23 7.35 -12.51 -4.13
C VAL A 23 6.85 -11.09 -3.79
N ASP A 24 5.78 -10.57 -4.40
CA ASP A 24 5.17 -9.26 -4.07
C ASP A 24 4.86 -9.01 -2.58
N VAL A 25 4.73 -10.10 -1.81
CA VAL A 25 4.42 -10.10 -0.36
C VAL A 25 3.18 -9.25 -0.01
N PHE A 26 2.15 -9.32 -0.85
CA PHE A 26 0.83 -8.80 -0.52
C PHE A 26 0.33 -9.36 0.82
N GLY A 27 -0.10 -8.48 1.72
CA GLY A 27 -0.52 -8.85 3.08
C GLY A 27 0.56 -8.64 4.14
N ARG A 28 1.75 -8.15 3.76
CA ARG A 28 2.85 -7.90 4.68
C ARG A 28 2.54 -6.83 5.73
N ALA A 29 1.76 -5.82 5.36
CA ALA A 29 1.25 -4.77 6.21
C ALA A 29 -0.26 -4.59 5.97
N LEU A 30 -1.01 -4.28 7.02
CA LEU A 30 -2.46 -4.12 6.99
C LEU A 30 -2.88 -2.89 7.81
N ALA A 31 -3.85 -2.13 7.30
CA ALA A 31 -4.55 -1.10 8.07
C ALA A 31 -6.05 -1.18 7.79
N LEU A 32 -6.88 -1.12 8.83
CA LEU A 32 -8.34 -1.21 8.73
C LEU A 32 -8.97 -0.01 9.43
N SER A 33 -9.95 0.63 8.81
CA SER A 33 -10.71 1.72 9.42
C SER A 33 -11.51 1.21 10.63
N GLY A 34 -11.85 2.10 11.56
CA GLY A 34 -12.54 1.75 12.79
C GLY A 34 -13.93 1.14 12.58
N ASN A 35 -14.60 1.49 11.47
CA ASN A 35 -15.86 0.88 11.07
C ASN A 35 -15.70 -0.41 10.24
N GLY A 36 -14.46 -0.84 9.95
CA GLY A 36 -14.18 -2.00 9.11
C GLY A 36 -14.49 -1.82 7.62
N GLY A 37 -14.81 -0.60 7.18
CA GLY A 37 -15.24 -0.29 5.81
C GLY A 37 -14.11 -0.10 4.81
N VAL A 38 -12.89 0.22 5.26
CA VAL A 38 -11.72 0.44 4.41
C VAL A 38 -10.58 -0.42 4.91
N LEU A 39 -10.04 -1.27 4.05
CA LEU A 39 -8.85 -2.08 4.27
C LEU A 39 -7.75 -1.63 3.31
N VAL A 40 -6.56 -1.36 3.83
CA VAL A 40 -5.36 -1.13 3.03
C VAL A 40 -4.39 -2.26 3.27
N VAL A 41 -3.83 -2.80 2.19
CA VAL A 41 -2.90 -3.92 2.21
C VAL A 41 -1.61 -3.54 1.49
N GLY A 42 -0.49 -3.71 2.17
CA GLY A 42 0.83 -3.45 1.60
C GLY A 42 1.38 -4.67 0.87
N ALA A 43 2.07 -4.42 -0.23
CA ALA A 43 2.85 -5.39 -1.00
C ALA A 43 4.22 -4.75 -1.30
N GLN A 44 5.10 -4.77 -0.30
CA GLN A 44 6.35 -4.00 -0.34
C GLN A 44 7.35 -4.44 -1.41
N ASN A 45 7.20 -5.64 -1.97
CA ASN A 45 8.09 -6.11 -3.03
C ASN A 45 7.45 -6.00 -4.42
N GLU A 46 6.23 -5.46 -4.50
CA GLU A 46 5.54 -5.34 -5.77
C GLU A 46 6.33 -4.48 -6.77
N GLU A 47 6.37 -4.95 -8.01
CA GLU A 47 7.25 -4.41 -9.03
C GLU A 47 6.55 -3.31 -9.83
N GLY A 48 7.33 -2.42 -10.44
CA GLY A 48 6.83 -1.43 -11.40
C GLY A 48 7.33 0.00 -11.21
N GLY A 49 7.64 0.65 -12.31
CA GLY A 49 8.11 2.03 -12.35
C GLY A 49 6.99 3.06 -12.42
N GLY A 50 5.73 2.64 -12.58
CA GLY A 50 4.57 3.53 -12.51
C GLY A 50 4.52 4.35 -11.21
N VAL A 51 3.81 5.49 -11.24
CA VAL A 51 3.73 6.40 -10.09
C VAL A 51 2.29 6.75 -9.71
N GLY A 52 2.06 6.93 -8.41
CA GLY A 52 0.76 7.36 -7.87
C GLY A 52 -0.38 6.37 -8.11
N SER A 53 -1.60 6.88 -8.20
CA SER A 53 -2.85 6.09 -8.31
C SER A 53 -3.25 5.70 -9.73
N PHE A 54 -2.47 6.11 -10.74
CA PHE A 54 -2.71 5.80 -12.16
C PHE A 54 -1.68 4.83 -12.72
N ALA A 55 -0.82 4.27 -11.87
CA ALA A 55 0.18 3.30 -12.26
C ALA A 55 -0.49 2.04 -12.86
N ASP A 56 0.16 1.47 -13.87
CA ASP A 56 -0.25 0.20 -14.47
C ASP A 56 0.18 -0.95 -13.53
N PRO A 57 -0.76 -1.74 -12.99
CA PRO A 57 -0.42 -2.84 -12.09
C PRO A 57 0.23 -4.05 -12.81
N SER A 58 0.40 -4.01 -14.13
CA SER A 58 1.14 -5.03 -14.90
C SER A 58 2.59 -4.63 -15.22
N ASP A 59 3.02 -3.44 -14.79
CA ASP A 59 4.39 -2.96 -14.96
C ASP A 59 5.31 -3.61 -13.93
N ASN A 60 6.34 -4.33 -14.39
CA ASN A 60 7.36 -4.96 -13.54
C ASN A 60 8.77 -4.38 -13.76
N THR A 61 8.87 -3.13 -14.25
CA THR A 61 10.15 -2.51 -14.62
C THR A 61 11.02 -2.03 -13.46
N ALA A 62 10.47 -1.94 -12.25
CA ALA A 62 11.20 -1.53 -11.05
C ALA A 62 10.99 -2.54 -9.90
N PRO A 63 11.91 -3.50 -9.71
CA PRO A 63 11.80 -4.50 -8.66
C PRO A 63 11.73 -3.90 -7.26
N ASN A 64 10.93 -4.51 -6.37
CA ASN A 64 10.77 -4.08 -4.98
C ASN A 64 10.41 -2.59 -4.78
N SER A 65 9.81 -1.96 -5.79
CA SER A 65 9.34 -0.57 -5.69
C SER A 65 8.23 -0.43 -4.64
N GLY A 66 7.41 -1.47 -4.52
CA GLY A 66 6.34 -1.63 -3.56
C GLY A 66 5.04 -0.94 -3.98
N ALA A 67 3.93 -1.45 -3.44
CA ALA A 67 2.60 -0.90 -3.62
C ALA A 67 1.74 -1.01 -2.36
N ALA A 68 0.66 -0.24 -2.34
CA ALA A 68 -0.46 -0.39 -1.41
C ALA A 68 -1.78 -0.52 -2.16
N TYR A 69 -2.65 -1.38 -1.66
CA TYR A 69 -3.95 -1.70 -2.26
C TYR A 69 -5.07 -1.33 -1.32
N VAL A 70 -6.02 -0.52 -1.79
CA VAL A 70 -7.18 -0.09 -1.01
C VAL A 70 -8.41 -0.89 -1.44
N PHE A 71 -9.07 -1.49 -0.45
CA PHE A 71 -10.32 -2.21 -0.60
C PHE A 71 -11.40 -1.55 0.27
N THR A 72 -12.62 -1.47 -0.26
CA THR A 72 -13.79 -0.98 0.48
C THR A 72 -14.83 -2.07 0.63
N HIS A 73 -15.43 -2.15 1.81
CA HIS A 73 -16.56 -3.03 2.08
C HIS A 73 -17.88 -2.28 1.89
N VAL A 74 -18.61 -2.60 0.82
CA VAL A 74 -19.87 -1.94 0.45
C VAL A 74 -20.94 -2.99 0.22
N ASN A 75 -22.11 -2.82 0.83
CA ASN A 75 -23.25 -3.72 0.69
C ASN A 75 -22.93 -5.21 0.96
N GLY A 76 -22.05 -5.49 1.93
CA GLY A 76 -21.67 -6.86 2.31
C GLY A 76 -20.63 -7.50 1.39
N ALA A 77 -19.95 -6.73 0.53
CA ALA A 77 -18.90 -7.23 -0.35
C ALA A 77 -17.65 -6.33 -0.33
N TRP A 78 -16.48 -6.96 -0.40
CA TRP A 78 -15.21 -6.27 -0.57
C TRP A 78 -14.95 -5.96 -2.04
N MET A 79 -14.51 -4.73 -2.32
CA MET A 79 -14.17 -4.27 -3.67
C MET A 79 -12.80 -3.60 -3.66
N HIS A 80 -11.93 -3.96 -4.61
CA HIS A 80 -10.71 -3.21 -4.88
C HIS A 80 -11.06 -1.82 -5.42
N ARG A 81 -10.41 -0.78 -4.90
CA ARG A 81 -10.64 0.62 -5.29
C ARG A 81 -9.41 1.28 -5.87
N HIS A 82 -8.26 1.09 -5.22
CA HIS A 82 -7.04 1.77 -5.61
C HIS A 82 -5.83 0.84 -5.51
N TYR A 83 -5.01 0.92 -6.54
CA TYR A 83 -3.62 0.50 -6.55
C TYR A 83 -2.77 1.77 -6.43
N LEU A 84 -1.89 1.82 -5.44
CA LEU A 84 -1.10 3.00 -5.12
C LEU A 84 0.38 2.65 -5.16
N LYS A 85 1.13 3.42 -5.94
CA LYS A 85 2.59 3.45 -5.90
C LYS A 85 3.08 4.80 -5.36
N ALA A 86 4.34 4.86 -4.93
CA ALA A 86 4.96 6.12 -4.56
C ALA A 86 4.92 7.10 -5.76
N PRO A 87 4.76 8.42 -5.55
CA PRO A 87 4.80 9.42 -6.62
C PRO A 87 6.19 9.56 -7.28
N ASN A 88 7.23 9.07 -6.62
CA ASN A 88 8.63 9.01 -7.01
C ASN A 88 9.13 7.55 -6.99
N SER A 89 8.26 6.62 -7.37
CA SER A 89 8.55 5.18 -7.36
C SER A 89 9.83 4.86 -8.14
N HIS A 90 10.69 4.04 -7.54
CA HIS A 90 11.85 3.47 -8.19
C HIS A 90 12.21 2.14 -7.52
N THR A 91 13.17 1.41 -8.09
CA THR A 91 13.65 0.13 -7.58
C THR A 91 13.99 0.21 -6.09
N ASP A 92 13.63 -0.84 -5.35
CA ASP A 92 13.93 -1.02 -3.93
C ASP A 92 13.35 0.03 -2.97
N CYS A 93 12.39 0.87 -3.37
CA CYS A 93 11.73 1.83 -2.45
C CYS A 93 10.99 1.14 -1.28
N GLN A 94 10.44 -0.04 -1.53
CA GLN A 94 9.59 -0.80 -0.60
C GLN A 94 8.37 -0.01 -0.10
N PHE A 95 7.72 0.77 -0.98
CA PHE A 95 6.48 1.46 -0.65
C PHE A 95 5.41 0.45 -0.20
N GLY A 96 4.68 0.76 0.87
CA GLY A 96 3.71 -0.17 1.47
C GLY A 96 4.31 -1.11 2.52
N ALA A 97 5.58 -0.94 2.91
CA ALA A 97 6.20 -1.73 3.98
C ALA A 97 5.54 -1.54 5.36
N ALA A 98 4.96 -0.37 5.61
CA ALA A 98 4.14 -0.09 6.78
C ALA A 98 2.98 0.83 6.40
N LEU A 99 1.86 0.69 7.13
CA LEU A 99 0.61 1.39 6.86
C LEU A 99 0.02 1.96 8.15
N GLY A 100 -0.65 3.11 8.04
CA GLY A 100 -1.54 3.67 9.04
C GLY A 100 -2.82 4.18 8.39
N LEU A 101 -3.96 4.01 9.04
CA LEU A 101 -5.24 4.49 8.56
C LEU A 101 -6.03 5.06 9.75
N THR A 102 -6.60 6.24 9.59
CA THR A 102 -7.47 6.83 10.62
C THR A 102 -8.76 6.02 10.79
N ALA A 103 -9.37 6.12 11.97
CA ALA A 103 -10.57 5.33 12.29
C ALA A 103 -11.75 5.65 11.36
N ASP A 104 -11.87 6.88 10.88
CA ASP A 104 -12.86 7.30 9.88
C ASP A 104 -12.49 6.91 8.44
N GLY A 105 -11.27 6.40 8.22
CA GLY A 105 -10.77 5.97 6.91
C GLY A 105 -10.38 7.12 5.97
N SER A 106 -10.31 8.37 6.45
CA SER A 106 -10.06 9.53 5.60
C SER A 106 -8.59 9.90 5.43
N THR A 107 -7.68 9.34 6.23
CA THR A 107 -6.24 9.62 6.11
C THR A 107 -5.44 8.34 6.13
N LEU A 108 -4.69 8.11 5.06
CA LEU A 108 -3.83 6.95 4.87
C LEU A 108 -2.37 7.39 4.89
N VAL A 109 -1.56 6.70 5.68
CA VAL A 109 -0.12 6.90 5.78
C VAL A 109 0.59 5.65 5.29
N ILE A 110 1.55 5.81 4.37
CA ILE A 110 2.29 4.71 3.76
C ILE A 110 3.79 4.97 3.87
N ALA A 111 4.56 4.01 4.38
CA ALA A 111 6.00 4.10 4.44
C ALA A 111 6.68 3.50 3.20
N ALA A 112 7.80 4.10 2.80
CA ALA A 112 8.79 3.55 1.87
C ALA A 112 10.17 3.68 2.52
N PRO A 113 10.60 2.71 3.36
CA PRO A 113 11.79 2.84 4.19
C PRO A 113 13.11 2.90 3.40
N HIS A 114 13.08 2.57 2.12
CA HIS A 114 14.25 2.54 1.25
C HIS A 114 14.22 3.58 0.12
N GLU A 115 13.32 4.55 0.21
CA GLU A 115 13.35 5.76 -0.60
C GLU A 115 14.72 6.48 -0.47
N THR A 116 15.15 7.16 -1.54
CA THR A 116 16.55 7.61 -1.71
C THR A 116 16.79 9.11 -1.62
N SER A 117 15.75 9.93 -1.56
CA SER A 117 15.89 11.39 -1.45
C SER A 117 16.61 11.79 -0.17
N THR A 118 17.54 12.73 -0.30
CA THR A 118 18.22 13.35 0.85
C THR A 118 17.51 14.61 1.35
N ALA A 119 16.33 14.92 0.79
CA ALA A 119 15.55 16.07 1.20
C ALA A 119 15.14 15.96 2.68
N THR A 120 15.08 17.11 3.35
CA THR A 120 14.72 17.19 4.77
C THR A 120 13.41 17.95 4.97
N GLY A 121 12.73 17.67 6.08
CA GLY A 121 11.47 18.34 6.43
C GLY A 121 10.26 17.86 5.62
N ILE A 122 9.25 18.72 5.53
CA ILE A 122 7.98 18.44 4.85
C ILE A 122 8.00 19.14 3.48
N GLY A 123 7.65 18.41 2.41
CA GLY A 123 7.58 18.97 1.05
C GLY A 123 8.93 19.17 0.37
N GLY A 124 9.96 18.43 0.81
CA GLY A 124 11.24 18.36 0.10
C GLY A 124 11.11 17.70 -1.28
N ASN A 125 12.15 17.83 -2.12
CA ASN A 125 12.14 17.23 -3.46
C ASN A 125 12.18 15.69 -3.37
N PRO A 126 11.12 14.97 -3.77
CA PRO A 126 11.09 13.50 -3.68
C PRO A 126 11.84 12.82 -4.84
N HIS A 127 12.30 13.58 -5.84
CA HIS A 127 13.02 13.03 -7.01
C HIS A 127 14.55 13.14 -6.88
N ASP A 128 15.06 13.57 -5.73
CA ASP A 128 16.47 13.40 -5.42
C ASP A 128 16.76 11.90 -5.21
N MET A 129 17.87 11.42 -5.75
CA MET A 129 18.30 10.01 -5.66
C MET A 129 19.73 9.90 -5.13
N ALA A 130 20.22 10.92 -4.43
CA ALA A 130 21.59 10.97 -3.93
C ALA A 130 21.85 10.09 -2.69
N GLY A 131 20.80 9.59 -2.03
CA GLY A 131 20.87 8.77 -0.82
C GLY A 131 20.71 7.27 -1.07
N THR A 132 20.73 6.49 -0.01
CA THR A 132 20.43 5.05 -0.03
C THR A 132 19.81 4.69 1.30
N GLY A 133 18.58 4.14 1.29
CA GLY A 133 17.91 3.74 2.52
C GLY A 133 17.58 4.91 3.46
N ILE A 134 17.26 6.09 2.91
CA ILE A 134 16.91 7.27 3.71
C ILE A 134 15.48 7.13 4.24
N GLY A 135 14.58 6.76 3.33
CA GLY A 135 13.19 6.48 3.61
C GLY A 135 12.29 7.71 3.59
N ALA A 136 11.02 7.46 3.30
CA ALA A 136 9.97 8.46 3.27
C ALA A 136 8.65 7.91 3.80
N VAL A 137 7.75 8.83 4.14
CA VAL A 137 6.36 8.52 4.48
C VAL A 137 5.46 9.42 3.65
N TYR A 138 4.41 8.83 3.08
CA TYR A 138 3.44 9.49 2.22
C TYR A 138 2.09 9.53 2.92
N ILE A 139 1.43 10.68 2.89
CA ILE A 139 0.11 10.90 3.48
C ILE A 139 -0.86 11.19 2.36
N TYR A 140 -1.98 10.47 2.34
CA TYR A 140 -3.09 10.59 1.41
C TYR A 140 -4.39 10.94 2.16
#